data_AF-A0A1I6D3S8-F1
#
_entry.id   AF-A0A1I6D3S8-F1
#
_cell.length_a   1.000
_cell.length_b   1.000
_cell.length_c   1.000
_cell.angle_alpha   90.00
_cell.angle_beta   90.00
_cell.angle_gamma   90.00
#
_symmetry.space_group_name_H-M   'P 1'
#
loop_
_entity.id
_entity.type
_entity.pdbx_description
1 polymer ?
#
loop_
_entity_poly.entity_id
_entity_poly.type
_entity_poly.pdbx_seq_one_letter_code
_entity_poly.pdbx_strand_id
1 'polypeptide(L)'
;MRRWNLGEQVRIRFAGVLAALAFVAACGTDVPAGLADKVESGCPGLLKPEPLAVITKGFVVSEVNSVETNGCQVFVSTGKQVLSLGLVAYASQEESERLTPMLCASGVLDSETKSCEAGQPGDEGLSVHAVAGRWNVRVHVYELSVNDEIKEAVQQIIEDLRSSDKTRNS
;
A
#
# COMPACT_ATOMS: atom_id res chain seq x y z
N MET A 1 43.59 48.96 -40.24
CA MET A 1 42.26 49.61 -40.22
C MET A 1 41.36 49.00 -41.28
N ARG A 2 40.33 48.23 -40.89
CA ARG A 2 39.11 47.87 -41.66
C ARG A 2 38.12 47.34 -40.61
N ARG A 3 37.31 48.20 -39.98
CA ARG A 3 35.98 48.73 -40.36
C ARG A 3 34.94 47.62 -40.56
N TRP A 4 33.99 47.59 -39.63
CA TRP A 4 32.77 46.80 -39.59
C TRP A 4 31.79 47.19 -40.73
N ASN A 5 31.01 46.23 -41.21
CA ASN A 5 29.63 46.40 -41.70
C ASN A 5 28.94 45.02 -41.60
N LEU A 6 27.99 44.85 -40.69
CA LEU A 6 26.54 45.06 -40.89
C LEU A 6 25.95 44.00 -41.85
N GLY A 7 25.72 42.81 -41.30
CA GLY A 7 24.97 41.73 -41.94
C GLY A 7 23.52 41.77 -41.49
N GLU A 8 22.69 42.24 -42.42
CA GLU A 8 21.24 42.18 -42.56
C GLU A 8 20.48 41.13 -41.72
N GLN A 9 19.39 41.60 -41.10
CA GLN A 9 18.37 40.74 -40.53
C GLN A 9 17.58 40.01 -41.63
N VAL A 10 17.55 38.68 -41.56
CA VAL A 10 16.51 37.89 -42.22
C VAL A 10 15.66 37.21 -41.15
N ARG A 11 14.44 37.75 -41.02
CA ARG A 11 13.32 37.13 -40.31
C ARG A 11 12.99 35.80 -41.00
N ILE A 12 13.07 34.69 -40.29
CA ILE A 12 12.31 33.49 -40.63
C ILE A 12 11.43 33.11 -39.44
N ARG A 13 10.16 32.96 -39.77
CA ARG A 13 9.00 32.75 -38.92
C ARG A 13 8.88 31.28 -38.49
N PHE A 14 8.39 31.10 -37.26
CA PHE A 14 7.61 29.98 -36.71
C PHE A 14 8.02 28.53 -37.05
N ALA A 15 8.29 27.74 -36.01
CA ALA A 15 7.34 26.70 -35.59
C ALA A 15 7.75 26.19 -34.20
N GLY A 16 6.87 26.43 -33.22
CA GLY A 16 7.02 25.87 -31.89
C GLY A 16 6.97 24.35 -31.95
N VAL A 17 7.96 23.70 -31.35
CA VAL A 17 7.83 22.31 -30.96
C VAL A 17 7.36 22.33 -29.51
N LEU A 18 6.07 22.02 -29.35
CA LEU A 18 5.41 21.72 -28.10
C LEU A 18 6.23 20.66 -27.35
N ALA A 19 6.97 21.06 -26.32
CA ALA A 19 7.35 20.13 -25.27
C ALA A 19 6.08 19.85 -24.46
N ALA A 20 5.35 18.82 -24.90
CA ALA A 20 4.22 18.29 -24.16
C ALA A 20 4.74 17.79 -22.80
N LEU A 21 4.45 18.56 -21.75
CA LEU A 21 4.44 18.08 -20.38
C LEU A 21 3.48 16.89 -20.36
N ALA A 22 4.05 15.69 -20.28
CA ALA A 22 3.28 14.48 -20.13
C ALA A 22 2.46 14.61 -18.84
N PHE A 23 1.14 14.55 -19.03
CA PHE A 23 0.15 14.48 -17.99
C PHE A 23 0.55 13.44 -16.94
N VAL A 24 0.59 13.85 -15.68
CA VAL A 24 0.49 12.94 -14.54
C VAL A 24 -0.95 12.43 -14.53
N ALA A 25 -1.22 11.45 -15.39
CA ALA A 25 -2.41 10.63 -15.28
C ALA A 25 -2.17 9.63 -14.16
N ALA A 26 -3.20 9.40 -13.35
CA ALA A 26 -3.23 8.40 -12.28
C ALA A 26 -2.87 7.01 -12.84
N CYS A 27 -1.59 6.64 -12.79
CA CYS A 27 -1.12 5.30 -13.09
C CYS A 27 -0.93 4.60 -11.74
N GLY A 28 -1.78 3.61 -11.45
CA GLY A 28 -1.51 2.65 -10.39
C GLY A 28 -0.08 2.11 -10.57
N THR A 29 0.64 1.89 -9.47
CA THR A 29 1.99 1.33 -9.54
C THR A 29 1.95 0.01 -10.29
N ASP A 30 2.72 -0.10 -11.39
CA ASP A 30 2.85 -1.35 -12.13
C ASP A 30 3.27 -2.47 -11.17
N VAL A 31 2.52 -3.58 -11.18
CA VAL A 31 2.86 -4.76 -10.38
C VAL A 31 4.16 -5.37 -10.93
N PRO A 32 5.22 -5.49 -10.12
CA PRO A 32 6.47 -6.12 -10.56
C PRO A 32 6.24 -7.55 -11.05
N ALA A 33 6.93 -7.94 -12.12
CA ALA A 33 6.84 -9.28 -12.67
C ALA A 33 7.09 -10.36 -11.60
N GLY A 34 6.22 -11.37 -11.55
CA GLY A 34 6.28 -12.47 -10.58
C GLY A 34 5.80 -12.13 -9.17
N LEU A 35 5.46 -10.87 -8.86
CA LEU A 35 4.88 -10.54 -7.54
C LEU A 35 3.48 -11.16 -7.38
N ALA A 36 2.64 -11.07 -8.42
CA ALA A 36 1.31 -11.67 -8.42
C ALA A 36 1.35 -13.18 -8.11
N ASP A 37 2.25 -13.92 -8.77
CA ASP A 37 2.40 -15.36 -8.55
C ASP A 37 2.86 -15.68 -7.12
N LYS A 38 3.75 -14.86 -6.55
CA LYS A 38 4.18 -15.02 -5.15
C LYS A 38 3.03 -14.77 -4.17
N VAL A 39 2.23 -13.74 -4.41
CA VAL A 39 1.08 -13.41 -3.57
C VAL A 39 0.03 -14.50 -3.61
N GLU A 40 -0.34 -14.96 -4.81
CA GLU A 40 -1.33 -16.04 -4.98
C GLU A 40 -0.86 -17.37 -4.39
N SER A 41 0.43 -17.69 -4.53
CA SER A 41 1.03 -18.89 -3.95
C SER A 41 1.12 -18.82 -2.42
N GLY A 42 1.55 -17.67 -1.89
CA GLY A 42 1.85 -17.51 -0.47
C GLY A 42 0.63 -17.26 0.41
N CYS A 43 -0.27 -16.37 -0.03
CA CYS A 43 -1.36 -15.85 0.78
C CYS A 43 -2.64 -15.60 -0.04
N PRO A 44 -3.19 -16.63 -0.72
CA PRO A 44 -4.33 -16.46 -1.62
C PRO A 44 -5.54 -15.89 -0.88
N GLY A 45 -6.14 -14.85 -1.45
CA GLY A 45 -7.33 -14.19 -0.92
C GLY A 45 -7.13 -13.37 0.36
N LEU A 46 -5.89 -13.28 0.89
CA LEU A 46 -5.57 -12.40 2.02
C LEU A 46 -4.92 -11.09 1.56
N LEU A 47 -4.12 -11.14 0.50
CA LEU A 47 -3.38 -10.00 0.00
C LEU A 47 -3.51 -9.94 -1.52
N LYS A 48 -3.61 -8.72 -2.05
CA LYS A 48 -3.55 -8.47 -3.49
C LYS A 48 -2.18 -7.90 -3.89
N PRO A 49 -1.70 -8.19 -5.10
CA PRO A 49 -0.37 -7.75 -5.52
C PRO A 49 -0.25 -6.24 -5.71
N GLU A 50 -1.32 -5.53 -6.05
CA GLU A 50 -1.30 -4.09 -6.33
C GLU A 50 -0.94 -3.25 -5.09
N PRO A 51 -1.65 -3.32 -3.94
CA PRO A 51 -1.25 -2.56 -2.76
C PRO A 51 0.12 -3.02 -2.22
N LEU A 52 0.47 -4.30 -2.42
CA LEU A 52 1.79 -4.78 -2.03
C LEU A 52 2.91 -4.14 -2.88
N ALA A 53 2.68 -3.92 -4.17
CA ALA A 53 3.64 -3.25 -5.05
C ALA A 53 3.90 -1.80 -4.59
N VAL A 54 2.88 -1.10 -4.09
CA VAL A 54 3.05 0.24 -3.50
C VAL A 54 3.92 0.18 -2.24
N ILE A 55 3.59 -0.71 -1.30
CA ILE A 55 4.33 -0.84 -0.03
C ILE A 55 5.80 -1.21 -0.26
N THR A 56 6.05 -2.10 -1.23
CA THR A 56 7.39 -2.63 -1.52
C THR A 56 8.12 -1.90 -2.65
N LYS A 57 7.63 -0.72 -3.04
CA LYS A 57 8.22 0.11 -4.10
C LYS A 57 9.70 0.38 -3.82
N GLY A 58 10.55 0.05 -4.77
CA GLY A 58 12.01 0.18 -4.64
C GLY A 58 12.70 -1.03 -3.98
N PHE A 59 11.95 -2.04 -3.55
CA PHE A 59 12.48 -3.29 -3.01
C PHE A 59 12.13 -4.47 -3.91
N VAL A 60 12.96 -5.51 -3.86
CA VAL A 60 12.65 -6.78 -4.51
C VAL A 60 12.02 -7.70 -3.49
N VAL A 61 10.74 -8.05 -3.67
CA VAL A 61 10.06 -9.04 -2.83
C VAL A 61 10.70 -10.40 -3.07
N SER A 62 11.25 -10.99 -2.01
CA SER A 62 11.88 -12.31 -2.06
C SER A 62 10.88 -13.41 -1.78
N GLU A 63 10.06 -13.24 -0.73
CA GLU A 63 9.15 -14.25 -0.22
C GLU A 63 7.83 -13.62 0.23
N VAL A 64 6.74 -14.33 -0.04
CA VAL A 64 5.41 -14.08 0.52
C VAL A 64 4.96 -15.42 1.10
N ASN A 65 4.70 -15.48 2.40
CA ASN A 65 4.36 -16.73 3.05
C ASN A 65 3.20 -16.58 4.04
N SER A 66 2.43 -17.66 4.15
CA SER A 66 1.38 -17.78 5.15
C SER A 66 1.98 -18.34 6.43
N VAL A 67 1.85 -17.57 7.51
CA VAL A 67 2.27 -18.02 8.86
C VAL A 67 1.20 -18.91 9.49
N GLU A 68 -0.06 -18.59 9.20
CA GLU A 68 -1.27 -19.30 9.64
C GLU A 68 -2.34 -19.18 8.56
N THR A 69 -3.42 -19.97 8.64
CA THR A 69 -4.56 -19.95 7.68
C THR A 69 -5.14 -18.55 7.41
N ASN A 70 -4.92 -17.62 8.33
CA ASN A 70 -5.42 -16.24 8.31
C ASN A 70 -4.31 -15.18 8.45
N GLY A 71 -3.05 -15.54 8.18
CA GLY A 71 -1.91 -14.64 8.29
C GLY A 71 -1.02 -14.66 7.05
N CYS A 72 -0.39 -13.52 6.76
CA CYS A 72 0.54 -13.34 5.65
C CYS A 72 1.74 -12.50 6.08
N GLN A 73 2.95 -12.89 5.71
CA GLN A 73 4.15 -12.07 5.86
C GLN A 73 4.86 -11.89 4.53
N VAL A 74 5.50 -10.74 4.36
CA VAL A 74 6.25 -10.40 3.16
C VAL A 74 7.67 -10.02 3.54
N PHE A 75 8.63 -10.64 2.84
CA PHE A 75 10.05 -10.40 3.01
C PHE A 75 10.68 -9.89 1.71
N VAL A 76 11.54 -8.87 1.82
CA VAL A 76 12.34 -8.36 0.71
C VAL A 76 13.69 -9.07 0.62
N SER A 77 14.40 -8.94 -0.51
CA SER A 77 15.66 -9.66 -0.82
C SER A 77 16.79 -9.48 0.18
N THR A 78 16.72 -8.47 1.05
CA THR A 78 17.65 -8.29 2.17
C THR A 78 17.35 -9.21 3.37
N GLY A 79 16.28 -10.02 3.30
CA GLY A 79 15.80 -10.88 4.38
C GLY A 79 14.90 -10.15 5.40
N LYS A 80 14.64 -8.86 5.20
CA LYS A 80 13.81 -8.06 6.08
C LYS A 80 12.34 -8.30 5.84
N GLN A 81 11.56 -8.44 6.92
CA GLN A 81 10.11 -8.40 6.85
C GLN A 81 9.66 -6.95 6.66
N VAL A 82 8.77 -6.71 5.71
CA VAL A 82 8.24 -5.36 5.39
C VAL A 82 6.74 -5.25 5.61
N LEU A 83 6.03 -6.38 5.61
CA LEU A 83 4.59 -6.45 5.87
C LEU A 83 4.27 -7.67 6.73
N SER A 84 3.37 -7.49 7.70
CA SER A 84 2.59 -8.56 8.32
C SER A 84 1.12 -8.23 8.19
N LEU A 85 0.31 -9.20 7.81
CA LEU A 85 -1.14 -9.15 7.77
C LEU A 85 -1.69 -10.34 8.58
N GLY A 86 -2.73 -10.10 9.38
CA GLY A 86 -3.42 -11.17 10.11
C GLY A 86 -4.91 -10.89 10.31
N LEU A 87 -5.72 -11.94 10.31
CA LEU A 87 -7.14 -11.88 10.67
C LEU A 87 -7.38 -12.66 11.97
N VAL A 88 -7.91 -11.97 12.97
CA VAL A 88 -8.32 -12.59 14.24
C VAL A 88 -9.84 -12.61 14.29
N ALA A 89 -10.43 -13.81 14.38
CA ALA A 89 -11.87 -13.98 14.39
C ALA A 89 -12.45 -13.74 15.79
N TYR A 90 -13.50 -12.95 15.88
CA TYR A 90 -14.39 -12.89 17.04
C TYR A 90 -15.64 -13.74 16.82
N ALA A 91 -16.53 -13.82 17.82
CA ALA A 91 -17.76 -14.59 17.71
C ALA A 91 -18.77 -13.92 16.75
N SER A 92 -18.73 -12.59 16.63
CA SER A 92 -19.61 -11.81 15.75
C SER A 92 -18.97 -10.50 15.29
N GLN A 93 -19.59 -9.84 14.30
CA GLN A 93 -19.22 -8.48 13.90
C GLN A 93 -19.38 -7.48 15.04
N GLU A 94 -20.48 -7.54 15.79
CA GLU A 94 -20.72 -6.67 16.94
C GLU A 94 -19.60 -6.78 17.97
N GLU A 95 -19.12 -8.00 18.24
CA GLU A 95 -18.00 -8.22 19.13
C GLU A 95 -16.69 -7.65 18.56
N SER A 96 -16.44 -7.84 17.27
CA SER A 96 -15.28 -7.25 16.58
C SER A 96 -15.26 -5.72 16.67
N GLU A 97 -16.39 -5.08 16.43
CA GLU A 97 -16.55 -3.62 16.52
C GLU A 97 -16.40 -3.10 17.95
N ARG A 98 -16.81 -3.89 18.94
CA ARG A 98 -16.67 -3.54 20.36
C ARG A 98 -15.24 -3.70 20.88
N LEU A 99 -14.53 -4.74 20.44
CA LEU A 99 -13.22 -5.10 21.00
C LEU A 99 -12.03 -4.53 20.23
N THR A 100 -12.13 -4.38 18.90
CA THR A 100 -11.06 -3.81 18.08
C THR A 100 -10.61 -2.42 18.55
N PRO A 101 -11.50 -1.47 18.92
CA PRO A 101 -11.10 -0.17 19.43
C PRO A 101 -10.14 -0.23 20.64
N MET A 102 -10.26 -1.26 21.48
CA MET A 102 -9.42 -1.42 22.69
C MET A 102 -7.96 -1.76 22.36
N LEU A 103 -7.67 -2.14 21.12
CA LEU A 103 -6.31 -2.41 20.60
C LEU A 103 -5.69 -1.16 19.96
N CYS A 104 -6.48 -0.11 19.74
CA CYS A 104 -6.05 1.15 19.15
C CYS A 104 -5.37 2.03 20.20
N ALA A 105 -4.39 2.84 19.78
CA ALA A 105 -3.79 3.84 20.67
C ALA A 105 -4.81 4.89 21.14
N SER A 106 -5.76 5.24 20.27
CA SER A 106 -6.83 6.20 20.54
C SER A 106 -8.01 5.62 21.34
N GLY A 107 -8.11 4.30 21.45
CA GLY A 107 -9.29 3.62 22.00
C GLY A 107 -10.55 3.68 21.11
N VAL A 108 -10.47 4.25 19.90
CA VAL A 108 -11.61 4.45 19.00
C VAL A 108 -11.25 4.11 17.54
N LEU A 109 -12.23 3.60 16.79
CA LEU A 109 -12.12 3.42 15.35
C LEU A 109 -12.54 4.69 14.62
N ASP A 110 -11.88 4.97 13.51
CA ASP A 110 -12.36 5.94 12.54
C ASP A 110 -13.72 5.49 11.98
N SER A 111 -14.65 6.45 11.86
CA SER A 111 -16.05 6.14 11.54
C SER A 111 -16.26 5.68 10.09
N GLU A 112 -15.43 6.18 9.18
CA GLU A 112 -15.54 5.91 7.74
C GLU A 112 -14.80 4.63 7.39
N THR A 113 -13.54 4.55 7.77
CA THR A 113 -12.65 3.45 7.44
C THR A 113 -12.77 2.27 8.40
N LYS A 114 -13.47 2.39 9.54
CA LYS A 114 -13.55 1.34 10.58
C LYS A 114 -12.18 0.79 10.97
N SER A 115 -11.18 1.67 10.96
CA SER A 115 -9.77 1.35 11.22
C SER A 115 -9.17 2.32 12.23
N CYS A 116 -8.00 2.00 12.77
CA CYS A 116 -7.26 2.83 13.70
C CYS A 116 -5.77 2.47 13.68
N GLU A 117 -4.92 3.42 14.08
CA GLU A 117 -3.53 3.10 14.39
C GLU A 117 -3.45 2.36 15.74
N ALA A 118 -2.75 1.23 15.73
CA ALA A 118 -2.39 0.50 16.95
C ALA A 118 -1.23 1.22 17.66
N GLY A 119 -1.12 1.04 18.98
CA GLY A 119 0.06 1.52 19.71
C GLY A 119 1.36 1.00 19.09
N GLN A 120 2.25 1.91 18.68
CA GLN A 120 3.48 1.58 17.96
C GLN A 120 4.45 0.73 18.81
N PRO A 121 5.06 -0.31 18.23
CA PRO A 121 6.40 -0.74 18.60
C PRO A 121 7.42 -0.02 17.69
N GLY A 122 7.84 1.20 18.06
CA GLY A 122 8.96 1.92 17.44
C GLY A 122 8.59 2.92 16.32
N ASP A 123 9.45 3.93 16.17
CA ASP A 123 9.16 5.25 15.55
C ASP A 123 9.01 5.26 14.01
N GLU A 124 9.28 4.16 13.29
CA GLU A 124 9.34 4.16 11.82
C GLU A 124 8.33 3.23 11.12
N GLY A 125 7.47 2.52 11.87
CA GLY A 125 6.48 1.59 11.32
C GLY A 125 5.05 2.11 11.32
N LEU A 126 4.19 1.49 10.49
CA LEU A 126 2.74 1.68 10.52
C LEU A 126 2.07 0.42 11.07
N SER A 127 1.19 0.57 12.05
CA SER A 127 0.42 -0.52 12.62
C SER A 127 -1.05 -0.14 12.62
N VAL A 128 -1.89 -0.90 11.91
CA VAL A 128 -3.31 -0.62 11.75
C VAL A 128 -4.15 -1.82 12.20
N HIS A 129 -5.14 -1.56 13.03
CA HIS A 129 -6.24 -2.49 13.29
C HIS A 129 -7.50 -2.01 12.58
N ALA A 130 -8.27 -2.93 12.03
CA ALA A 130 -9.55 -2.61 11.40
C ALA A 130 -10.57 -3.73 11.55
N VAL A 131 -11.83 -3.39 11.32
CA VAL A 131 -12.93 -4.35 11.32
C VAL A 131 -13.29 -4.77 9.90
N ALA A 132 -13.43 -6.07 9.70
CA ALA A 132 -13.99 -6.67 8.48
C ALA A 132 -14.98 -7.79 8.87
N GLY A 133 -16.26 -7.45 9.03
CA GLY A 133 -17.25 -8.38 9.59
C GLY A 133 -16.84 -8.84 11.00
N ARG A 134 -16.82 -10.15 11.25
CA ARG A 134 -16.36 -10.74 12.54
C ARG A 134 -14.85 -10.66 12.78
N TRP A 135 -14.08 -10.16 11.81
CA TRP A 135 -12.62 -10.19 11.86
C TRP A 135 -12.04 -8.87 12.33
N ASN A 136 -11.02 -8.97 13.18
CA ASN A 136 -10.02 -7.92 13.38
C ASN A 136 -8.89 -8.13 12.39
N VAL A 137 -8.78 -7.21 11.44
CA VAL A 137 -7.67 -7.14 10.50
C VAL A 137 -6.51 -6.43 11.20
N ARG A 138 -5.32 -7.03 11.14
CA ARG A 138 -4.08 -6.48 11.69
C ARG A 138 -3.09 -6.31 10.56
N VAL A 139 -2.68 -5.08 10.27
CA VAL A 139 -1.68 -4.78 9.24
C VAL A 139 -0.51 -4.06 9.90
N HIS A 140 0.70 -4.57 9.68
CA HIS A 140 1.92 -3.96 10.17
C HIS A 140 2.91 -3.78 9.02
N VAL A 141 3.34 -2.54 8.78
CA VAL A 141 4.42 -2.20 7.86
C VAL A 141 5.66 -1.88 8.67
N TYR A 142 6.76 -2.58 8.39
CA TYR A 142 8.00 -2.51 9.15
C TYR A 142 9.10 -1.81 8.37
N GLU A 143 9.96 -1.05 9.08
CA GLU A 143 11.26 -0.55 8.59
C GLU A 143 11.20 0.19 7.23
N LEU A 144 10.05 0.81 6.93
CA LEU A 144 9.80 1.60 5.74
C LEU A 144 9.30 2.98 6.16
N SER A 145 9.87 4.04 5.61
CA SER A 145 9.39 5.40 5.86
C SER A 145 7.94 5.53 5.37
N VAL A 146 7.01 5.50 6.32
CA VAL A 146 5.57 5.56 6.03
C VAL A 146 5.20 6.91 5.45
N ASN A 147 4.64 6.90 4.24
CA ASN A 147 4.08 8.07 3.57
C ASN A 147 2.60 7.84 3.24
N ASP A 148 1.95 8.82 2.63
CA ASP A 148 0.52 8.74 2.31
C ASP A 148 0.20 7.62 1.30
N GLU A 149 1.08 7.36 0.32
CA GLU A 149 0.92 6.22 -0.62
C GLU A 149 0.86 4.87 0.13
N ILE A 150 1.72 4.68 1.13
CA ILE A 150 1.73 3.45 1.96
C ILE A 150 0.47 3.37 2.82
N LYS A 151 0.01 4.48 3.40
CA LYS A 151 -1.23 4.51 4.19
C LYS A 151 -2.45 4.17 3.32
N GLU A 152 -2.52 4.73 2.12
CA GLU A 152 -3.57 4.42 1.14
C GLU A 152 -3.51 2.95 0.71
N ALA A 153 -2.32 2.40 0.47
CA ALA A 153 -2.15 0.99 0.13
C ALA A 153 -2.59 0.06 1.29
N VAL A 154 -2.28 0.41 2.53
CA VAL A 154 -2.76 -0.33 3.71
C VAL A 154 -4.28 -0.24 3.82
N GLN A 155 -4.87 0.94 3.60
CA GLN A 155 -6.32 1.09 3.58
C GLN A 155 -6.95 0.22 2.48
N GLN A 156 -6.36 0.19 1.28
CA GLN A 156 -6.82 -0.65 0.18
C GLN A 156 -6.78 -2.15 0.53
N ILE A 157 -5.73 -2.64 1.21
CA ILE A 157 -5.67 -4.03 1.70
C ILE A 157 -6.87 -4.33 2.60
N ILE A 158 -7.21 -3.40 3.49
CA ILE A 158 -8.32 -3.59 4.43
C ILE A 158 -9.67 -3.60 3.69
N GLU A 159 -9.88 -2.71 2.71
CA GLU A 159 -11.10 -2.70 1.88
C GLU A 159 -11.23 -3.96 1.01
N ASP A 160 -10.12 -4.42 0.44
CA ASP A 160 -10.08 -5.68 -0.31
C ASP A 160 -10.51 -6.86 0.57
N LEU A 161 -10.01 -6.90 1.82
CA LEU A 161 -10.40 -7.92 2.78
C LEU A 161 -11.86 -7.81 3.17
N ARG A 162 -12.38 -6.60 3.44
CA ARG A 162 -13.80 -6.37 3.76
C ARG A 162 -14.76 -6.82 2.67
N SER A 163 -14.35 -6.68 1.42
CA SER A 163 -15.15 -7.09 0.27
C SER A 163 -14.94 -8.55 -0.14
N SER A 164 -13.91 -9.22 0.39
CA SER A 164 -13.55 -10.61 0.05
C SER A 164 -14.50 -11.66 0.63
N ASP A 165 -14.59 -12.80 -0.05
CA ASP A 165 -15.31 -13.98 0.44
C ASP A 165 -14.72 -14.51 1.75
N LYS A 166 -13.42 -14.30 1.99
CA LYS A 166 -12.70 -14.76 3.17
C LYS A 166 -13.30 -14.18 4.45
N THR A 167 -13.72 -12.91 4.43
CA THR A 167 -14.30 -12.24 5.61
C THR A 167 -15.82 -12.19 5.62
N ARG A 168 -16.47 -12.31 4.44
CA ARG A 168 -17.93 -12.26 4.31
C ARG A 168 -18.64 -13.56 4.67
N ASN A 169 -18.04 -14.71 4.35
CA ASN A 169 -18.71 -16.01 4.42
C ASN A 169 -18.26 -16.88 5.61
N SER A 170 -17.54 -16.29 6.56
CA SER A 170 -16.88 -17.00 7.65
C SER A 170 -17.43 -16.65 9.03
#